data_AF-A0A2M7EF84-F1
#
_entry.id   AF-A0A2M7EF84-F1
#
_cell.length_a   1.000
_cell.length_b   1.000
_cell.length_c   1.000
_cell.angle_alpha   90.00
_cell.angle_beta   90.00
_cell.angle_gamma   90.00
#
_symmetry.space_group_name_H-M   'P 1'
#
loop_
_entity.id
_entity.type
_entity.pdbx_description
1 polymer ?
#
loop_
_entity_poly.entity_id
_entity_poly.type
_entity_poly.pdbx_seq_one_letter_code
_entity_poly.pdbx_strand_id
1 'polypeptide(L)' 'MELRYNSFGAYMKKRFGTTIYKVNVDAGFTCPNRDGSLGFGGCIYCNNNSFRPGSCKPTMSVKEQIKNGIAYLSRRY' A
#
# COMPACT_ATOMS: atom_id res chain seq x y z
N MET A 1 -3.15 -0.37 -28.80
CA MET A 1 -1.93 0.46 -28.69
C MET A 1 -1.06 -0.16 -27.61
N GLU A 2 0.08 -0.71 -27.98
CA GLU A 2 1.00 -1.35 -27.05
C GLU A 2 1.70 -0.27 -26.21
N LEU A 3 1.72 -0.43 -24.88
CA LEU A 3 2.42 0.51 -24.01
C LEU A 3 3.93 0.39 -24.27
N ARG A 4 4.63 1.52 -24.34
CA ARG A 4 6.09 1.54 -24.50
C ARG A 4 6.86 0.94 -23.32
N TYR A 5 6.16 0.63 -22.22
CA TYR A 5 6.71 -0.01 -21.04
C TYR A 5 5.70 -1.00 -20.45
N ASN A 6 6.21 -2.04 -19.79
CA ASN A 6 5.40 -3.04 -19.12
C ASN A 6 4.93 -2.52 -17.75
N SER A 7 3.82 -1.77 -17.74
CA SER A 7 3.26 -1.28 -16.48
C SER A 7 2.83 -2.46 -15.59
N PHE A 8 3.01 -2.34 -14.29
CA PHE A 8 2.63 -3.39 -13.35
C PHE A 8 1.15 -3.81 -13.50
N GLY A 9 0.25 -2.84 -13.70
CA GLY A 9 -1.17 -3.13 -13.91
C GLY A 9 -1.44 -3.93 -15.19
N ALA A 10 -0.80 -3.56 -16.31
CA ALA A 10 -0.93 -4.29 -17.57
C ALA A 10 -0.36 -5.71 -17.45
N TYR A 11 0.80 -5.86 -16.83
CA TYR A 11 1.40 -7.16 -16.55
C TYR A 11 0.48 -8.04 -15.71
N MET A 12 -0.09 -7.51 -14.63
CA MET A 12 -0.98 -8.26 -13.75
C MET A 12 -2.27 -8.66 -14.46
N LYS A 13 -2.86 -7.78 -15.28
CA LYS A 13 -4.04 -8.11 -16.09
C LYS A 13 -3.73 -9.21 -17.11
N LYS A 14 -2.56 -9.17 -17.75
CA LYS A 14 -2.12 -10.24 -18.67
C LYS A 14 -1.92 -11.57 -17.92
N ARG A 15 -1.34 -11.54 -16.72
CA ARG A 15 -1.06 -12.74 -15.92
C ARG A 15 -2.30 -13.41 -15.35
N PHE A 16 -3.27 -12.62 -14.86
CA PHE A 16 -4.43 -13.13 -14.12
C PHE A 16 -5.74 -13.07 -14.92
N GLY A 17 -5.73 -12.55 -16.14
CA GLY A 17 -6.92 -12.44 -16.99
C GLY A 17 -7.94 -11.38 -16.53
N THR A 18 -7.68 -10.68 -15.43
CA THR A 18 -8.58 -9.68 -14.84
C THR A 18 -7.79 -8.52 -14.24
N THR A 19 -8.45 -7.38 -14.04
CA THR A 19 -7.85 -6.23 -13.37
C THR A 19 -7.59 -6.56 -11.90
N ILE A 20 -6.37 -6.31 -11.43
CA ILE A 20 -5.97 -6.54 -10.03
C ILE A 20 -5.95 -5.22 -9.27
N TYR A 21 -6.60 -5.21 -8.09
CA TYR A 21 -6.58 -4.09 -7.16
C TYR A 21 -5.69 -4.40 -5.95
N LYS A 22 -5.08 -3.36 -5.37
CA LYS A 22 -4.19 -3.48 -4.21
C LYS A 22 -4.91 -3.11 -2.93
N VAL A 23 -4.85 -3.98 -1.93
CA VAL A 23 -5.33 -3.70 -0.57
C VAL A 23 -4.18 -3.10 0.23
N ASN A 24 -4.41 -1.92 0.82
CA ASN A 24 -3.41 -1.28 1.69
C ASN A 24 -3.39 -1.96 3.06
N VAL A 25 -2.18 -2.15 3.59
CA VAL A 25 -1.93 -2.72 4.93
C VAL A 25 -0.85 -1.90 5.61
N ASP A 26 -0.99 -1.74 6.91
CA ASP A 26 -0.09 -1.08 7.81
C ASP A 26 0.20 -1.98 9.00
N ALA A 27 1.37 -2.62 8.95
CA ALA A 27 1.83 -3.55 9.96
C ALA A 27 2.53 -2.87 11.15
N GLY A 28 2.48 -1.52 11.24
CA GLY A 28 3.12 -0.78 12.32
C GLY A 28 4.65 -0.68 12.20
N PHE A 29 5.20 -0.97 11.01
CA PHE A 29 6.62 -0.77 10.76
C PHE A 29 6.96 0.71 10.76
N THR A 30 8.19 1.00 11.18
CA THR A 30 8.78 2.34 11.13
C THR A 30 10.08 2.32 10.34
N CYS A 31 10.54 3.49 9.94
CA CYS A 31 11.78 3.66 9.19
C CYS A 31 12.94 3.86 10.17
N PRO A 32 14.09 3.22 9.97
CA PRO A 32 15.25 3.34 10.87
C PRO A 32 15.84 4.76 10.95
N ASN A 33 15.57 5.60 9.94
CA ASN A 33 15.93 7.03 9.96
C ASN A 33 14.95 7.88 10.79
N ARG A 34 13.79 7.33 11.17
CA ARG A 34 12.76 7.99 11.96
C ARG A 34 12.73 7.49 13.40
N ASP A 35 12.98 6.20 13.61
CA ASP A 35 13.01 5.59 14.94
C ASP A 35 14.32 5.82 15.69
N GLY A 36 15.36 6.34 15.02
CA GLY A 36 16.65 6.65 15.64
C GLY A 36 17.72 5.56 15.48
N SER A 37 17.39 4.39 14.94
CA SER A 37 18.31 3.25 14.88
C SER A 37 19.43 3.41 13.85
N LEU A 38 19.19 4.09 12.73
CA LEU A 38 20.22 4.40 11.71
C LEU A 38 20.35 5.90 11.40
N GLY A 39 19.43 6.72 11.89
CA GLY A 39 19.46 8.17 11.70
C GLY A 39 18.32 8.87 12.44
N PHE A 40 18.32 10.20 12.42
CA PHE A 40 17.35 11.02 13.17
C PHE A 40 16.55 11.94 12.25
N GLY A 41 15.32 12.27 12.66
CA GLY A 41 14.44 13.25 11.98
C GLY A 41 13.69 12.73 10.75
N GLY A 42 14.13 11.64 10.13
CA GLY A 42 13.58 11.10 8.88
C GLY A 42 14.00 11.89 7.65
N CYS A 43 13.69 11.35 6.45
CA CYS A 43 14.03 12.02 5.20
C CYS A 43 13.18 13.29 4.99
N ILE A 44 13.77 14.37 4.51
CA ILE A 44 13.10 15.68 4.28
C ILE A 44 11.88 15.59 3.35
N TYR A 45 11.85 14.61 2.45
CA TYR A 45 10.77 14.38 1.50
C TYR A 45 9.74 13.35 1.98
N CYS A 46 10.01 12.67 3.10
CA CYS A 46 9.16 11.59 3.58
C CYS A 46 8.04 12.16 4.45
N ASN A 47 6.81 11.75 4.19
CA ASN A 47 5.72 11.79 5.16
C ASN A 47 5.14 10.37 5.28
N ASN A 48 5.61 9.59 6.27
CA ASN A 48 5.24 8.17 6.36
C ASN A 48 3.72 7.97 6.54
N ASN A 49 3.05 8.94 7.16
CA ASN A 49 1.60 8.89 7.38
C ASN A 49 0.79 9.06 6.09
N SER A 50 1.36 9.60 5.00
CA SER A 50 0.65 9.78 3.73
C SER A 50 0.67 8.54 2.83
N PHE A 51 1.43 7.51 3.16
CA PHE A 51 1.56 6.30 2.35
C PHE A 51 0.40 5.31 2.51
N ARG A 52 -0.51 5.54 3.46
CA ARG A 52 -1.68 4.70 3.70
C ARG A 52 -2.96 5.53 3.82
N PRO A 53 -4.12 4.97 3.42
CA PRO A 53 -5.40 5.61 3.71
C PRO A 53 -5.69 5.60 5.21
N GLY A 54 -6.44 6.59 5.71
CA GLY A 54 -6.79 6.69 7.14
C GLY A 54 -7.62 5.52 7.69
N SER A 55 -8.22 4.70 6.81
CA SER A 55 -8.91 3.46 7.17
C SER A 55 -7.98 2.30 7.51
N CYS A 56 -6.67 2.47 7.30
CA CYS A 56 -5.63 1.50 7.56
C CYS A 56 -4.75 2.03 8.70
N LYS A 57 -4.76 1.34 9.86
CA LYS A 57 -4.07 1.80 11.07
C LYS A 57 -3.37 0.64 11.78
N PRO A 58 -2.24 0.88 12.47
CA PRO A 58 -1.50 -0.17 13.17
C PRO A 58 -2.29 -0.76 14.35
N THR A 59 -3.26 -0.02 14.88
CA THR A 59 -4.12 -0.45 15.99
C THR A 59 -5.12 -1.53 15.57
N MET A 60 -5.27 -1.80 14.28
CA MET A 60 -6.11 -2.86 13.74
C MET A 60 -5.25 -4.03 13.30
N SER A 61 -5.72 -5.26 13.47
CA SER A 61 -4.97 -6.42 12.98
C SER A 61 -4.85 -6.37 11.45
N VAL A 62 -3.73 -6.88 10.91
CA VAL A 62 -3.52 -7.00 9.45
C VAL A 62 -4.69 -7.73 8.78
N LYS A 63 -5.26 -8.75 9.44
CA LYS A 63 -6.42 -9.49 8.95
C LYS A 63 -7.65 -8.60 8.79
N GLU A 64 -7.95 -7.75 9.76
CA GLU A 64 -9.07 -6.80 9.70
C GLU A 64 -8.85 -5.75 8.62
N GLN A 65 -7.62 -5.21 8.52
CA GLN A 65 -7.27 -4.25 7.48
C GLN A 65 -7.49 -4.84 6.08
N ILE A 66 -7.04 -6.09 5.85
CA ILE A 66 -7.24 -6.80 4.59
C ILE A 66 -8.73 -6.98 4.30
N LYS A 67 -9.50 -7.49 5.28
CA LYS A 67 -10.94 -7.72 5.12
C LYS A 67 -11.68 -6.43 4.74
N ASN A 68 -11.40 -5.34 5.45
CA ASN A 68 -12.03 -4.05 5.21
C ASN A 68 -11.62 -3.45 3.87
N GLY A 69 -10.35 -3.59 3.50
CA GLY A 69 -9.84 -3.14 2.21
C GLY A 69 -10.46 -3.86 1.02
N ILE A 70 -10.61 -5.20 1.11
CA ILE A 70 -11.32 -5.99 0.10
C ILE A 70 -12.78 -5.50 -0.02
N ALA A 71 -13.50 -5.40 1.10
CA ALA A 71 -14.89 -4.94 1.09
C ALA A 71 -15.06 -3.54 0.49
N TYR A 72 -14.13 -2.62 0.77
CA TYR A 72 -14.13 -1.28 0.18
C TYR A 72 -13.90 -1.32 -1.34
N LEU A 73 -12.88 -2.05 -1.79
CA LEU A 73 -12.51 -2.10 -3.21
C LEU A 73 -13.59 -2.77 -4.05
N SER A 74 -14.17 -3.88 -3.58
CA SER A 74 -15.28 -4.59 -4.24
C SER A 74 -16.55 -3.76 -4.40
N ARG A 75 -16.74 -2.73 -3.56
CA ARG A 75 -17.88 -1.80 -3.70
C ARG A 75 -17.58 -0.64 -4.65
N ARG A 76 -16.31 -0.25 -4.74
CA ARG A 76 -15.86 0.89 -5.55
C ARG A 76 -15.68 0.54 -7.02
N TYR A 77 -15.27 -0.70 -7.31
CA TYR A 77 -14.91 -1.22 -8.63
C TYR A 77 -15.59 -2.55 -8.89
#